data_AF-A0A5B7GF77-F1
#
_entry.id   AF-A0A5B7GF77-F1
#
_cell.length_a   1.000
_cell.length_b   1.000
_cell.length_c   1.000
_cell.angle_alpha   90.00
_cell.angle_beta   90.00
_cell.angle_gamma   90.00
#
_symmetry.space_group_name_H-M   'P 1'
#
loop_
_entity.id
_entity.type
_entity.pdbx_description
1 polymer ?
#
loop_
_entity_poly.entity_id
_entity_poly.type
_entity_poly.pdbx_seq_one_letter_code
_entity_poly.pdbx_strand_id
1 'polypeptide(L)' 'MCIIETKLKEEIHVSFKKEGYNSWRRDRKEKGGGGVLIMVRDNMVIVWCK' A
#
# COMPACT_ATOMS: atom_id res chain seq x y z
N MET A 1 3.15 4.40 -6.72
CA MET A 1 1.68 4.52 -6.82
C MET A 1 1.09 4.50 -5.42
N CYS A 2 0.23 5.45 -5.07
CA CYS A 2 -0.43 5.52 -3.78
C CYS A 2 -1.95 5.46 -3.98
N ILE A 3 -2.61 4.53 -3.31
CA ILE A 3 -4.06 4.36 -3.34
C ILE A 3 -4.57 4.61 -1.93
N ILE A 4 -5.43 5.61 -1.77
CA ILE A 4 -6.06 5.98 -0.51
C ILE A 4 -7.51 5.53 -0.50
N GLU A 5 -8.14 5.49 0.68
CA GLU A 5 -9.52 5.05 0.84
C GLU A 5 -9.74 3.65 0.24
N THR A 6 -8.81 2.72 0.53
CA THR A 6 -8.88 1.35 0.03
C THR A 6 -10.12 0.61 0.55
N LYS A 7 -10.66 1.03 1.71
CA LYS A 7 -11.83 0.43 2.37
C LYS A 7 -11.66 -1.07 2.65
N LEU A 8 -10.41 -1.52 2.69
CA LEU A 8 -10.06 -2.90 3.01
C LEU A 8 -10.03 -3.11 4.52
N LYS A 9 -10.29 -4.35 4.92
CA LYS A 9 -10.20 -4.83 6.31
C LYS A 9 -9.13 -5.90 6.41
N GLU A 10 -8.52 -6.03 7.59
CA GLU A 10 -7.45 -6.98 7.87
C GLU A 10 -7.84 -8.43 7.51
N GLU A 11 -9.10 -8.80 7.77
CA GLU A 11 -9.71 -10.09 7.42
C GLU A 11 -9.71 -10.40 5.92
N ILE A 12 -9.64 -9.38 5.07
CA ILE A 12 -9.65 -9.54 3.60
C ILE A 12 -8.20 -9.72 3.13
N HIS A 13 -7.81 -10.98 2.97
CA HIS A 13 -6.51 -11.38 2.43
C HIS A 13 -6.47 -11.25 0.91
N VAL A 14 -6.23 -10.04 0.41
CA VAL A 14 -5.92 -9.79 -1.01
C VAL A 14 -4.40 -9.71 -1.18
N SER A 15 -3.86 -10.53 -2.09
CA SER A 15 -2.46 -10.45 -2.50
C SER A 15 -2.27 -9.35 -3.54
N PHE A 16 -1.80 -8.17 -3.11
CA PHE A 16 -1.38 -7.08 -4.02
C PHE A 16 0.06 -7.29 -4.49
N LYS A 17 0.32 -8.44 -5.13
CA LYS A 17 1.62 -8.72 -5.76
C LYS A 17 1.57 -8.31 -7.21
N LYS A 18 2.38 -7.32 -7.56
CA LYS A 18 2.64 -6.91 -8.94
C LYS A 18 4.13 -7.08 -9.21
N GLU A 19 4.48 -7.74 -10.30
CA GLU A 19 5.87 -7.97 -10.69
C GLU A 19 6.65 -6.64 -10.77
N GLY A 20 7.83 -6.59 -10.13
CA GLY A 20 8.68 -5.40 -10.08
C GLY A 20 8.21 -4.32 -9.10
N TYR A 21 7.25 -4.63 -8.22
CA TYR A 21 6.77 -3.71 -7.18
C TYR A 21 6.68 -4.38 -5.81
N ASN A 22 7.23 -3.69 -4.82
CA ASN A 22 6.92 -3.91 -3.42
C ASN A 22 5.64 -3.17 -3.04
N SER A 23 4.81 -3.79 -2.19
CA SER A 23 3.56 -3.21 -1.71
C SER A 23 3.49 -3.16 -0.19
N TRP A 24 3.01 -2.04 0.34
CA TRP A 24 2.73 -1.81 1.75
C TRP A 24 1.28 -1.41 1.92
N ARG A 25 0.58 -2.10 2.81
CA ARG A 25 -0.84 -1.87 3.09
C ARG A 25 -1.01 -1.52 4.55
N ARG A 26 -1.88 -0.53 4.81
CA ARG A 26 -2.35 -0.23 6.15
C ARG A 26 -3.85 -0.02 6.12
N ASP A 27 -4.57 -0.91 6.77
CA ASP A 27 -6.01 -0.83 6.91
C ASP A 27 -6.42 0.01 8.11
N ARG A 28 -7.63 0.56 8.06
CA ARG A 28 -8.24 1.23 9.20
C ARG A 28 -9.02 0.19 10.02
N LYS A 29 -8.78 0.17 11.34
CA LYS A 29 -9.36 -0.86 12.23
C LYS A 29 -10.84 -0.66 12.56
N GLU A 30 -11.31 0.58 12.73
CA GLU A 30 -12.60 0.81 13.42
C GLU A 30 -13.74 1.30 12.52
N LYS A 31 -13.46 2.14 11.52
CA LYS A 31 -14.48 2.69 10.62
C LYS A 31 -14.32 2.10 9.22
N GLY A 32 -15.41 1.77 8.54
CA GLY A 32 -15.41 1.13 7.21
C GLY A 32 -14.92 2.00 6.03
N GLY A 33 -14.27 3.13 6.31
CA GLY A 33 -13.66 4.02 5.32
C GLY A 33 -12.20 4.30 5.67
N GLY A 34 -11.36 4.66 4.71
CA GLY A 34 -9.93 4.88 4.90
C GLY A 34 -9.06 3.72 4.40
N GLY A 35 -7.84 3.65 4.95
CA GLY A 35 -6.81 2.72 4.53
C GLY A 35 -5.95 3.25 3.38
N VAL A 36 -4.74 2.72 3.28
CA VAL A 36 -3.76 3.09 2.26
C VAL A 36 -3.02 1.87 1.73
N LEU A 37 -2.77 1.86 0.43
CA LEU A 37 -1.90 0.92 -0.26
C LEU A 37 -0.85 1.72 -1.03
N ILE A 38 0.42 1.46 -0.71
CA ILE A 38 1.56 2.06 -1.39
C ILE A 38 2.24 0.96 -2.18
N MET A 39 2.46 1.20 -3.47
CA MET A 39 3.26 0.34 -4.34
C MET A 39 4.47 1.13 -4.85
N VAL A 40 5.66 0.60 -4.59
CA VAL A 40 6.95 1.20 -4.99
C VAL A 40 7.65 0.24 -5.93
N ARG A 41 8.24 0.77 -7.00
CA ARG A 41 8.98 -0.03 -7.96
C ARG A 41 10.30 -0.49 -7.35
N ASP A 42 10.70 -1.73 -7.61
CA ASP A 42 11.84 -2.36 -6.93
C ASP A 42 13.18 -1.67 -7.23
N ASN A 43 13.28 -1.03 -8.40
CA ASN A 43 14.47 -0.28 -8.82
C ASN A 43 14.43 1.21 -8.46
N MET A 44 13.53 1.62 -7.56
CA MET A 44 13.46 3.01 -7.12
C MET A 44 14.61 3.32 -6.15
N VAL A 45 15.51 4.21 -6.57
CA VAL A 45 16.63 4.68 -5.75
C VAL A 45 16.15 5.82 -4.85
N ILE A 46 16.31 5.67 -3.53
CA ILE A 46 16.07 6.75 -2.57
C ILE A 46 17.27 7.70 -2.62
N VAL A 47 17.08 8.86 -3.22
CA VAL A 47 18.08 9.94 -3.20
C VAL A 47 17.71 10.87 -2.05
N TRP A 48 18.53 10.87 -1.00
CA TRP A 48 18.40 11.84 0.09
C TRP A 48 18.93 13.19 -0.40
N CYS A 49 18.06 14.18 -0.51
CA CYS A 49 18.51 15.58 -0.59
C CYS A 49 18.98 15.98 0.82
N LYS A 50 20.22 16.47 0.90
CA LYS A 50 20.80 17.05 2.13
C LYS A 50 20.25 18.44 2.39
#